data_AF-A0C7T8-F1
#
_entry.id   AF-A0C7T8-F1
#
_cell.length_a   1.000
_cell.length_b   1.000
_cell.length_c   1.000
_cell.angle_alpha   90.00
_cell.angle_beta   90.00
_cell.angle_gamma   90.00
#
_symmetry.space_group_name_H-M   'P 1'
#
loop_
_entity.id
_entity.type
_entity.pdbx_description
1 polymer ?
#
loop_
_entity_poly.entity_id
_entity_poly.type
_entity_poly.pdbx_seq_one_letter_code
_entity_poly.pdbx_strand_id
1 'polypeptide(L)'
;MDQMSSKELLNRINMQLKSAVTVYAKIQLVNYILNSSPEFIDMVGQSSSMKMITQYLRESLKCIQGNEELVDKIFMLLLRMNLNDQMLRESEMGLLLIKIKDKRLFEDQRANMNDHIQQKWLKIYAMYRSGLEDLKKNNNQKDKYEERKKKVKRNQSSSSNDSSNKRKKNKKKNVRYVLSIEFHRFARDDILMNYKYFKRDDEPNQRGMSIEEVLAFQKLYSVELKRLNQINGYDIKHRESMMEGQEHKLQLDNIQQMIEQIPFIKPFKLRPTFLEAYDTNFKETQKQQTRTESKMSAFYNRDIPEQPGYSEISNTQSGMQPRTIHLDPPKREDLVFMVQIICNRGFTELEEKHKNANKKQIKGILKKPQVEQSNQKDIMLNQAKQDLQPKMQQLVQMVEQKQNHSQESILTLLHDIIQKLKEIGEEQYIKNFKSFLETKLNDKQSIITEQERIKSQQEQQRTRIEQLQTINPIQAQRLRAYKTKHCHNFHSSIGCTRGDNCNFIHDSRYPGRPAPILQNPNFLNKTLYPQSPMQSIIPPLLQQLNPAFLLGRLKKYDSL
;
A
#
# COMPACT_ATOMS: atom_id res chain seq x y z
N MET A 1 -37.93 31.44 -11.95
CA MET A 1 -37.18 30.19 -11.75
C MET A 1 -38.12 29.24 -11.07
N ASP A 2 -38.67 28.28 -11.83
CA ASP A 2 -39.62 27.32 -11.28
C ASP A 2 -38.98 26.54 -10.13
N GLN A 3 -39.73 26.33 -9.05
CA GLN A 3 -39.30 25.55 -7.90
C GLN A 3 -39.11 24.10 -8.36
N MET A 4 -37.88 23.73 -8.72
CA MET A 4 -37.52 22.35 -9.02
C MET A 4 -37.88 21.49 -7.81
N SER A 5 -38.65 20.42 -8.04
CA SER A 5 -39.11 19.58 -6.94
C SER A 5 -37.92 18.89 -6.25
N SER A 6 -38.00 18.67 -4.93
CA SER A 6 -36.93 17.99 -4.19
C SER A 6 -36.61 16.60 -4.76
N LYS A 7 -37.60 15.94 -5.37
CA LYS A 7 -37.43 14.65 -6.05
C LYS A 7 -36.60 14.76 -7.33
N GLU A 8 -36.83 15.78 -8.14
CA GLU A 8 -36.01 16.05 -9.34
C GLU A 8 -34.59 16.44 -8.95
N LEU A 9 -34.43 17.27 -7.92
CA LEU A 9 -33.11 17.62 -7.38
C LEU A 9 -32.36 16.36 -6.91
N LEU A 10 -33.02 15.48 -6.16
CA LEU A 10 -32.45 14.22 -5.70
C LEU A 10 -32.01 13.33 -6.86
N ASN A 11 -32.83 13.21 -7.92
CA ASN A 11 -32.48 12.45 -9.11
C ASN A 11 -31.23 13.04 -9.82
N ARG A 12 -31.16 14.37 -9.91
CA ARG A 12 -30.00 15.06 -10.50
C ARG A 12 -28.73 14.81 -9.69
N ILE A 13 -28.79 14.95 -8.37
CA ILE A 13 -27.65 14.66 -7.49
C ILE A 13 -27.24 13.19 -7.61
N ASN A 14 -28.19 12.27 -7.67
CA ASN A 14 -27.91 10.85 -7.82
C ASN A 14 -27.15 10.55 -9.13
N MET A 15 -27.51 11.20 -10.24
CA MET A 15 -26.76 11.10 -11.49
C MET A 15 -25.36 11.71 -11.36
N GLN A 16 -25.23 12.87 -10.72
CA GLN A 16 -23.94 13.53 -10.51
C GLN A 16 -22.99 12.71 -9.63
N LEU A 17 -23.51 12.07 -8.57
CA LEU A 17 -22.77 11.14 -7.74
C LEU A 17 -22.28 9.93 -8.56
N LYS A 18 -23.07 9.44 -9.51
CA LYS A 18 -22.63 8.34 -10.38
C LYS A 18 -21.52 8.76 -11.34
N SER A 19 -21.56 9.99 -11.86
CA SER A 19 -20.60 10.48 -12.85
C SER A 19 -19.34 11.12 -12.25
N ALA A 20 -19.30 11.41 -10.95
CA ALA A 20 -18.15 12.09 -10.35
C ALA A 20 -16.93 11.15 -10.20
N VAL A 21 -15.93 11.37 -11.06
CA VAL A 21 -14.68 10.59 -11.10
C VAL A 21 -13.64 11.13 -10.12
N THR A 22 -13.48 12.45 -10.04
CA THR A 22 -12.41 13.09 -9.26
C THR A 22 -12.80 13.25 -7.79
N VAL A 23 -11.81 13.15 -6.89
CA VAL A 23 -12.01 13.35 -5.44
C VAL A 23 -12.63 14.72 -5.15
N TYR A 24 -12.17 15.76 -5.85
CA TYR A 24 -12.72 17.12 -5.73
C TYR A 24 -14.21 17.18 -6.10
N ALA A 25 -14.63 16.57 -7.22
CA ALA A 25 -16.04 16.54 -7.59
C ALA A 25 -16.89 15.79 -6.56
N LYS A 26 -16.37 14.68 -6.01
CA LYS A 26 -17.02 13.94 -4.92
C LYS A 26 -17.18 14.83 -3.67
N ILE A 27 -16.14 15.57 -3.28
CA ILE A 27 -16.17 16.51 -2.14
C ILE A 27 -17.22 17.61 -2.36
N GLN A 28 -17.28 18.21 -3.56
CA GLN A 28 -18.25 19.26 -3.87
C GLN A 28 -19.70 18.76 -3.76
N LEU A 29 -19.98 17.55 -4.25
CA LEU A 29 -21.31 16.94 -4.13
C LEU A 29 -21.67 16.63 -2.68
N VAL A 30 -20.74 16.07 -1.90
CA VAL A 30 -20.97 15.81 -0.47
C VAL A 30 -21.19 17.12 0.31
N ASN A 31 -20.43 18.18 0.02
CA ASN A 31 -20.63 19.50 0.61
C ASN A 31 -21.98 20.11 0.24
N TYR A 32 -22.42 19.95 -1.02
CA TYR A 32 -23.74 20.39 -1.46
C TYR A 32 -24.85 19.70 -0.65
N ILE A 33 -24.77 18.38 -0.48
CA ILE A 33 -25.72 17.61 0.34
C ILE A 33 -25.65 18.05 1.81
N LEU A 34 -24.45 18.22 2.36
CA LEU A 34 -24.25 18.70 3.73
C LEU A 34 -24.89 20.06 4.00
N ASN A 35 -24.92 20.95 3.01
CA ASN A 35 -25.49 22.28 3.14
C ASN A 35 -26.99 22.34 2.79
N SER A 36 -27.59 21.19 2.42
CA SER A 36 -29.02 21.10 2.13
C SER A 36 -29.86 21.04 3.40
N SER A 37 -31.18 21.16 3.27
CA SER A 37 -32.10 21.07 4.42
C SER A 37 -32.06 19.67 5.06
N PRO A 38 -32.36 19.54 6.37
CA PRO A 38 -32.38 18.24 7.06
C PRO A 38 -33.31 17.22 6.38
N GLU A 39 -34.47 17.65 5.91
CA GLU A 39 -35.44 16.81 5.21
C GLU A 39 -34.86 16.27 3.90
N PHE A 40 -34.07 17.09 3.20
CA PHE A 40 -33.37 16.68 1.99
C PHE A 40 -32.25 15.68 2.28
N ILE A 41 -31.50 15.88 3.37
CA ILE A 41 -30.47 14.94 3.82
C ILE A 41 -31.08 13.58 4.14
N ASP A 42 -32.24 13.53 4.81
CA ASP A 42 -32.95 12.29 5.09
C ASP A 42 -33.47 11.61 3.80
N MET A 43 -33.98 12.39 2.84
CA MET A 43 -34.34 11.86 1.51
C MET A 43 -33.13 11.24 0.79
N VAL A 44 -31.95 11.87 0.87
CA VAL A 44 -30.71 11.30 0.32
C VAL A 44 -30.37 9.97 0.99
N GLY A 45 -30.50 9.90 2.32
CA GLY A 45 -30.26 8.69 3.10
C GLY A 45 -31.19 7.52 2.69
N GLN A 46 -32.44 7.81 2.34
CA GLN A 46 -33.44 6.80 1.93
C GLN A 46 -33.29 6.37 0.47
N SER A 47 -32.49 7.09 -0.31
CA SER A 47 -32.35 6.88 -1.75
C SER A 47 -31.16 5.98 -2.12
N SER A 48 -31.06 5.62 -3.41
CA SER A 48 -29.89 4.92 -3.94
C SER A 48 -28.58 5.73 -3.83
N SER A 49 -28.67 7.06 -3.63
CA SER A 49 -27.48 7.92 -3.47
C SER A 49 -26.65 7.51 -2.27
N MET A 50 -27.27 6.93 -1.24
CA MET A 50 -26.55 6.42 -0.07
C MET A 50 -25.57 5.31 -0.44
N LYS A 51 -25.90 4.43 -1.40
CA LYS A 51 -24.96 3.40 -1.91
C LYS A 51 -23.73 4.03 -2.57
N MET A 52 -23.91 5.14 -3.29
CA MET A 52 -22.80 5.87 -3.90
C MET A 52 -21.91 6.52 -2.85
N ILE A 53 -22.50 7.11 -1.80
CA ILE A 53 -21.76 7.66 -0.66
C ILE A 53 -20.98 6.56 0.07
N THR A 54 -21.58 5.37 0.28
CA THR A 54 -20.88 4.20 0.82
C THR A 54 -19.69 3.80 -0.06
N GLN A 55 -19.87 3.80 -1.39
CA GLN A 55 -18.81 3.47 -2.32
C GLN A 55 -17.65 4.49 -2.26
N TYR A 56 -17.97 5.80 -2.20
CA TYR A 56 -16.96 6.84 -2.03
C TYR A 56 -16.15 6.63 -0.76
N LEU A 57 -16.82 6.41 0.37
CA LEU A 57 -16.14 6.15 1.64
C LEU A 57 -15.25 4.90 1.55
N ARG A 58 -15.74 3.83 0.92
CA ARG A 58 -14.99 2.59 0.73
C ARG A 58 -13.72 2.80 -0.09
N GLU A 59 -13.78 3.60 -1.14
CA GLU A 59 -12.62 3.96 -1.97
C GLU A 59 -11.64 4.85 -1.20
N SER A 60 -12.15 5.88 -0.53
CA SER A 60 -11.34 6.82 0.24
C SER A 60 -10.59 6.15 1.40
N LEU A 61 -11.21 5.17 2.06
CA LEU A 61 -10.58 4.39 3.13
C LEU A 61 -9.43 3.49 2.67
N LYS A 62 -9.28 3.20 1.36
CA LYS A 62 -8.11 2.47 0.84
C LYS A 62 -6.84 3.33 0.86
N CYS A 63 -6.98 4.66 0.74
CA CYS A 63 -5.88 5.61 0.73
C CYS A 63 -6.33 6.89 1.45
N ILE A 64 -6.34 6.85 2.79
CA ILE A 64 -6.86 7.95 3.62
C ILE A 64 -6.03 9.22 3.42
N GLN A 65 -4.69 9.11 3.32
CA GLN A 65 -3.78 10.26 3.19
C GLN A 65 -4.12 11.18 2.00
N GLY A 66 -4.63 10.64 0.89
CA GLY A 66 -5.02 11.43 -0.28
C GLY A 66 -6.51 11.83 -0.31
N ASN A 67 -7.32 11.30 0.60
CA ASN A 67 -8.79 11.44 0.58
C ASN A 67 -9.35 11.91 1.92
N GLU A 68 -8.51 12.46 2.79
CA GLU A 68 -8.85 12.78 4.16
C GLU A 68 -10.07 13.71 4.25
N GLU A 69 -10.08 14.78 3.45
CA GLU A 69 -11.19 15.73 3.40
C GLU A 69 -12.49 15.04 2.98
N LEU A 70 -12.45 14.14 2.00
CA LEU A 70 -13.65 13.41 1.56
C LEU A 70 -14.18 12.49 2.67
N VAL A 71 -13.30 11.78 3.38
CA VAL A 71 -13.70 10.96 4.54
C VAL A 71 -14.34 11.84 5.62
N ASP A 72 -13.71 12.97 5.94
CA ASP A 72 -14.20 13.92 6.94
C ASP A 72 -15.60 14.44 6.60
N LYS A 73 -15.82 14.85 5.33
CA LYS A 73 -17.13 15.32 4.86
C LYS A 73 -18.18 14.22 4.87
N ILE A 74 -17.84 12.99 4.48
CA ILE A 74 -18.79 11.87 4.55
C ILE A 74 -19.16 11.56 6.00
N PHE A 75 -18.20 11.58 6.93
CA PHE A 75 -18.50 11.39 8.35
C PHE A 75 -19.35 12.52 8.93
N MET A 76 -19.11 13.76 8.54
CA MET A 76 -20.01 14.88 8.87
C MET A 76 -21.42 14.64 8.35
N LEU A 77 -21.56 14.11 7.13
CA LEU A 77 -22.86 13.83 6.54
C LEU A 77 -23.59 12.73 7.30
N LEU A 78 -22.89 11.64 7.65
CA LEU A 78 -23.42 10.55 8.46
C LEU A 78 -23.87 10.97 9.86
N LEU A 79 -23.20 11.97 10.46
CA LEU A 79 -23.58 12.55 11.75
C LEU A 79 -24.84 13.43 11.66
N ARG A 80 -25.16 13.96 10.48
CA ARG A 80 -26.36 14.80 10.26
C ARG A 80 -27.58 14.01 9.76
N MET A 81 -27.37 12.82 9.21
CA MET A 81 -28.43 11.94 8.73
C MET A 81 -29.11 11.20 9.88
N ASN A 82 -30.43 11.02 9.79
CA ASN A 82 -31.16 10.13 10.69
C ASN A 82 -31.32 8.72 10.05
N LEU A 83 -30.23 7.93 10.04
CA LEU A 83 -30.24 6.62 9.40
C LEU A 83 -30.86 5.55 10.31
N ASN A 84 -31.88 4.85 9.82
CA ASN A 84 -32.39 3.66 10.50
C ASN A 84 -31.60 2.40 10.14
N ASP A 85 -31.81 1.31 10.89
CA ASP A 85 -31.11 0.04 10.68
C ASP A 85 -31.31 -0.57 9.28
N GLN A 86 -32.47 -0.33 8.66
CA GLN A 86 -32.75 -0.80 7.31
C GLN A 86 -31.91 -0.04 6.28
N MET A 87 -31.78 1.27 6.40
CA MET A 87 -30.96 2.10 5.52
C MET A 87 -29.48 1.74 5.64
N LEU A 88 -28.99 1.49 6.85
CA LEU A 88 -27.61 1.02 7.09
C LEU A 88 -27.35 -0.35 6.44
N ARG A 89 -28.35 -1.23 6.43
CA ARG A 89 -28.30 -2.54 5.76
C ARG A 89 -28.29 -2.41 4.24
N GLU A 90 -29.28 -1.71 3.69
CA GLU A 90 -29.48 -1.61 2.24
C GLU A 90 -28.36 -0.83 1.53
N SER A 91 -27.77 0.16 2.19
CA SER A 91 -26.65 0.94 1.66
C SER A 91 -25.28 0.27 1.81
N GLU A 92 -25.20 -0.87 2.52
CA GLU A 92 -23.95 -1.50 3.01
C GLU A 92 -23.09 -0.61 3.92
N MET A 93 -23.55 0.58 4.31
CA MET A 93 -22.78 1.51 5.13
C MET A 93 -22.45 0.89 6.49
N GLY A 94 -23.40 0.15 7.09
CA GLY A 94 -23.17 -0.50 8.39
C GLY A 94 -22.02 -1.51 8.37
N LEU A 95 -21.91 -2.31 7.31
CA LEU A 95 -20.81 -3.27 7.16
C LEU A 95 -19.45 -2.58 6.99
N LEU A 96 -19.44 -1.43 6.31
CA LEU A 96 -18.23 -0.64 6.15
C LEU A 96 -17.79 -0.04 7.49
N LEU A 97 -18.71 0.53 8.27
CA LEU A 97 -18.43 1.10 9.59
C LEU A 97 -17.91 0.04 10.59
N ILE A 98 -18.45 -1.18 10.57
CA ILE A 98 -17.95 -2.30 11.38
C ILE A 98 -16.52 -2.67 10.98
N LYS A 99 -16.22 -2.73 9.67
CA LYS A 99 -14.87 -3.04 9.18
C LYS A 99 -13.83 -1.99 9.58
N ILE A 100 -14.22 -0.72 9.68
CA ILE A 100 -13.33 0.35 10.16
C ILE A 100 -12.90 0.08 11.61
N LYS A 101 -13.85 -0.35 12.46
CA LYS A 101 -13.57 -0.73 13.86
C LYS A 101 -12.52 -1.84 13.96
N ASP A 102 -12.75 -2.92 13.21
CA ASP A 102 -11.99 -4.16 13.39
C ASP A 102 -10.55 -4.05 12.82
N LYS A 103 -10.32 -3.18 11.83
CA LYS A 103 -9.03 -3.09 11.13
C LYS A 103 -7.97 -2.24 11.81
N ARG A 104 -8.25 -1.61 12.96
CA ARG A 104 -7.33 -0.60 13.55
C ARG A 104 -6.85 0.41 12.50
N LEU A 105 -7.72 0.74 11.53
CA LEU A 105 -7.39 1.47 10.31
C LEU A 105 -6.74 2.85 10.59
N PHE A 106 -7.00 3.39 11.79
CA PHE A 106 -6.47 4.66 12.25
C PHE A 106 -5.23 4.53 13.15
N GLU A 107 -4.86 3.34 13.64
CA GLU A 107 -3.69 3.17 14.53
C GLU A 107 -2.36 3.26 13.75
N ASP A 108 -2.31 2.82 12.49
CA ASP A 108 -1.07 2.76 11.70
C ASP A 108 -0.76 4.06 10.93
N GLN A 109 -1.67 5.03 10.88
CA GLN A 109 -1.50 6.26 10.09
C GLN A 109 -1.41 7.48 11.00
N ARG A 110 -0.39 8.32 10.78
CA ARG A 110 0.00 9.57 11.50
C ARG A 110 -0.97 10.08 12.60
N ALA A 111 -0.44 10.19 13.82
CA ALA A 111 -1.16 10.41 15.07
C ALA A 111 -2.05 11.67 15.16
N ASN A 112 -1.81 12.76 14.43
CA ASN A 112 -2.45 14.05 14.78
C ASN A 112 -3.67 14.45 13.92
N MET A 113 -3.68 14.15 12.61
CA MET A 113 -4.85 14.50 11.76
C MET A 113 -5.96 13.44 11.85
N ASN A 114 -5.59 12.21 12.18
CA ASN A 114 -6.55 11.12 12.37
C ASN A 114 -7.43 11.29 13.61
N ASP A 115 -7.01 12.04 14.62
CA ASP A 115 -7.78 12.21 15.85
C ASP A 115 -9.18 12.76 15.57
N HIS A 116 -9.30 13.81 14.74
CA HIS A 116 -10.61 14.41 14.44
C HIS A 116 -11.54 13.45 13.69
N ILE A 117 -11.02 12.76 12.68
CA ILE A 117 -11.77 11.77 11.89
C ILE A 117 -12.14 10.59 12.77
N GLN A 118 -11.24 10.14 13.63
CA GLN A 118 -11.47 9.08 14.61
C GLN A 118 -12.55 9.48 15.62
N GLN A 119 -12.53 10.71 16.13
CA GLN A 119 -13.57 11.22 17.03
C GLN A 119 -14.94 11.26 16.35
N LYS A 120 -15.02 11.69 15.09
CA LYS A 120 -16.26 11.64 14.32
C LYS A 120 -16.74 10.20 14.10
N TRP A 121 -15.84 9.30 13.73
CA TRP A 121 -16.15 7.89 13.58
C TRP A 121 -16.66 7.28 14.89
N LEU A 122 -16.03 7.57 16.03
CA LEU A 122 -16.48 7.11 17.34
C LEU A 122 -17.89 7.61 17.66
N LYS A 123 -18.20 8.88 17.34
CA LYS A 123 -19.56 9.44 17.48
C LYS A 123 -20.57 8.73 16.59
N ILE A 124 -20.26 8.49 15.31
CA ILE A 124 -21.10 7.73 14.37
C ILE A 124 -21.35 6.32 14.91
N TYR A 125 -20.28 5.64 15.34
CA TYR A 125 -20.35 4.28 15.85
C TYR A 125 -21.18 4.20 17.13
N ALA A 126 -21.04 5.17 18.04
CA ALA A 126 -21.88 5.26 19.24
C ALA A 126 -23.35 5.49 18.89
N MET A 127 -23.63 6.39 17.93
CA MET A 127 -24.99 6.73 17.49
C MET A 127 -25.72 5.53 16.87
N TYR A 128 -25.01 4.68 16.11
CA TYR A 128 -25.59 3.52 15.44
C TYR A 128 -25.24 2.18 16.11
N ARG A 129 -24.78 2.19 17.37
CA ARG A 129 -24.19 1.02 18.02
C ARG A 129 -25.12 -0.20 18.04
N SER A 130 -26.40 -0.02 18.37
CA SER A 130 -27.38 -1.12 18.43
C SER A 130 -27.51 -1.82 17.07
N GLY A 131 -27.80 -1.04 16.02
CA GLY A 131 -27.94 -1.55 14.66
C GLY A 131 -26.67 -2.20 14.11
N LEU A 132 -25.50 -1.63 14.41
CA LEU A 132 -24.20 -2.17 13.98
C LEU A 132 -23.85 -3.50 14.69
N GLU A 133 -24.17 -3.65 15.97
CA GLU A 133 -23.92 -4.90 16.70
C GLU A 133 -24.83 -6.03 16.20
N ASP A 134 -26.10 -5.73 15.90
CA ASP A 134 -27.01 -6.73 15.35
C ASP A 134 -26.64 -7.11 13.91
N LEU A 135 -26.18 -6.14 13.11
CA LEU A 135 -25.55 -6.41 11.81
C LEU A 135 -24.32 -7.33 11.94
N LYS A 136 -23.46 -7.09 12.92
CA LYS A 136 -22.27 -7.91 13.18
C LYS A 136 -22.64 -9.34 13.55
N LYS A 137 -23.64 -9.53 14.44
CA LYS A 137 -24.16 -10.86 14.81
C LYS A 137 -24.70 -11.61 13.60
N ASN A 138 -25.52 -10.95 12.77
CA ASN A 138 -26.12 -11.56 11.58
C ASN A 138 -25.07 -11.96 10.54
N ASN A 139 -24.05 -11.12 10.32
CA ASN A 139 -22.95 -11.47 9.42
C ASN A 139 -22.12 -12.65 9.94
N ASN A 140 -21.79 -12.67 11.24
CA ASN A 140 -21.08 -13.80 11.84
C ASN A 140 -21.88 -15.11 11.74
N GLN A 141 -23.21 -15.06 11.84
CA GLN A 141 -24.06 -16.23 11.61
C GLN A 141 -24.04 -16.68 10.15
N LYS A 142 -24.09 -15.74 9.20
CA LYS A 142 -23.99 -16.02 7.77
C LYS A 142 -22.65 -16.67 7.41
N ASP A 143 -21.55 -16.16 7.97
CA ASP A 143 -20.21 -16.71 7.75
C ASP A 143 -20.08 -18.12 8.34
N LYS A 144 -20.61 -18.35 9.56
CA LYS A 144 -20.67 -19.70 10.17
C LYS A 144 -21.49 -20.68 9.32
N TYR A 145 -22.60 -20.22 8.74
CA TYR A 145 -23.45 -21.05 7.88
C TYR A 145 -22.76 -21.39 6.55
N GLU A 146 -22.09 -20.44 5.91
CA GLU A 146 -21.28 -20.68 4.70
C GLU A 146 -20.09 -21.61 5.00
N GLU A 147 -19.46 -21.50 6.16
CA GLU A 147 -18.41 -22.43 6.58
C GLU A 147 -18.95 -23.86 6.76
N ARG A 148 -20.14 -24.02 7.39
CA ARG A 148 -20.81 -25.32 7.50
C ARG A 148 -21.15 -25.91 6.13
N LYS A 149 -21.67 -25.10 5.20
CA LYS A 149 -21.91 -25.53 3.80
C LYS A 149 -20.63 -26.01 3.12
N LYS A 150 -19.51 -25.29 3.29
CA LYS A 150 -18.21 -25.70 2.75
C LYS A 150 -17.71 -27.01 3.38
N LYS A 151 -17.90 -27.21 4.69
CA LYS A 151 -17.56 -28.47 5.37
C LYS A 151 -18.40 -29.65 4.87
N VAL A 152 -19.71 -29.47 4.68
CA VAL A 152 -20.60 -30.51 4.12
C VAL A 152 -20.16 -30.90 2.70
N LYS A 153 -19.84 -29.92 1.84
CA LYS A 153 -19.33 -30.20 0.48
C LYS A 153 -18.01 -30.97 0.50
N ARG A 154 -17.07 -30.62 1.40
CA ARG A 154 -15.80 -31.34 1.56
C ARG A 154 -16.03 -32.79 2.01
N ASN A 155 -16.94 -33.02 2.96
CA ASN A 155 -17.23 -34.37 3.46
C ASN A 155 -17.94 -35.26 2.42
N GLN A 156 -18.78 -34.68 1.55
CA GLN A 156 -19.40 -35.41 0.44
C GLN A 156 -18.40 -35.76 -0.67
N SER A 157 -17.38 -34.92 -0.91
CA SER A 157 -16.30 -35.25 -1.85
C SER A 157 -15.31 -36.31 -1.34
N SER A 158 -15.23 -36.53 -0.01
CA SER A 158 -14.34 -37.54 0.57
C SER A 158 -14.97 -38.93 0.71
N SER A 159 -16.31 -39.07 0.62
CA SER A 159 -16.98 -40.37 0.78
C SER A 159 -17.06 -41.20 -0.51
N SER A 160 -16.49 -40.74 -1.64
CA SER A 160 -16.49 -41.51 -2.90
C SER A 160 -15.27 -42.44 -3.09
N ASN A 161 -14.33 -42.48 -2.15
CA ASN A 161 -13.12 -43.32 -2.26
C ASN A 161 -13.19 -44.68 -1.53
N ASP A 162 -14.26 -44.99 -0.79
CA ASP A 162 -14.34 -46.24 0.00
C ASP A 162 -14.95 -47.45 -0.74
N SER A 163 -15.18 -47.36 -2.05
CA SER A 163 -15.66 -48.51 -2.85
C SER A 163 -14.56 -49.28 -3.60
N SER A 164 -13.27 -48.99 -3.37
CA SER A 164 -12.17 -49.58 -4.16
C SER A 164 -11.65 -50.95 -3.72
N ASN A 165 -12.20 -51.60 -2.68
CA ASN A 165 -11.71 -52.91 -2.22
C ASN A 165 -12.31 -54.14 -2.92
N LYS A 166 -13.32 -54.00 -3.80
CA LYS A 166 -13.88 -55.15 -4.57
C LYS A 166 -13.36 -55.30 -6.01
N ARG A 167 -12.47 -54.42 -6.50
CA ARG A 167 -12.04 -54.38 -7.93
C ARG A 167 -10.60 -54.85 -8.19
N LYS A 168 -9.98 -55.62 -7.28
CA LYS A 168 -8.59 -56.11 -7.46
C LYS A 168 -8.43 -57.37 -8.34
N LYS A 169 -9.49 -58.04 -8.80
CA LYS A 169 -9.37 -59.25 -9.66
C LYS A 169 -9.38 -59.04 -11.18
N ASN A 170 -9.63 -57.83 -11.71
CA ASN A 170 -9.70 -57.59 -13.17
C ASN A 170 -8.56 -56.75 -13.77
N LYS A 171 -7.47 -56.49 -13.02
CA LYS A 171 -6.40 -55.56 -13.44
C LYS A 171 -5.35 -56.13 -14.41
N LYS A 172 -5.48 -57.37 -14.91
CA LYS A 172 -4.56 -57.93 -15.92
C LYS A 172 -4.99 -57.72 -17.38
N LYS A 173 -6.23 -57.26 -17.66
CA LYS A 173 -6.69 -57.00 -19.05
C LYS A 173 -6.63 -55.54 -19.50
N ASN A 174 -6.29 -54.59 -18.62
CA ASN A 174 -6.42 -53.16 -18.93
C ASN A 174 -5.11 -52.39 -19.20
N VAL A 175 -3.96 -53.08 -19.23
CA VAL A 175 -2.67 -52.45 -19.59
C VAL A 175 -2.57 -52.20 -21.11
N ARG A 176 -3.34 -52.90 -21.95
CA ARG A 176 -3.44 -52.62 -23.39
C ARG A 176 -4.25 -51.37 -23.74
N TYR A 177 -5.11 -50.87 -22.84
CA TYR A 177 -5.98 -49.73 -23.13
C TYR A 177 -5.32 -48.38 -22.80
N VAL A 178 -4.43 -48.35 -21.80
CA VAL A 178 -3.72 -47.12 -21.41
C VAL A 178 -2.62 -46.75 -22.41
N LEU A 179 -1.92 -47.75 -22.98
CA LEU A 179 -0.97 -47.53 -24.08
C LEU A 179 -1.65 -47.05 -25.37
N SER A 180 -2.91 -47.43 -25.62
CA SER A 180 -3.70 -46.93 -26.76
C SER A 180 -4.11 -45.45 -26.60
N ILE A 181 -4.38 -45.01 -25.37
CA ILE A 181 -4.72 -43.62 -25.07
C ILE A 181 -3.50 -42.69 -25.19
N GLU A 182 -2.30 -43.14 -24.80
CA GLU A 182 -1.08 -42.38 -25.01
C GLU A 182 -0.64 -42.35 -26.49
N PHE A 183 -0.86 -43.43 -27.24
CA PHE A 183 -0.61 -43.45 -28.69
C PHE A 183 -1.57 -42.50 -29.45
N HIS A 184 -2.84 -42.41 -29.04
CA HIS A 184 -3.78 -41.42 -29.58
C HIS A 184 -3.47 -39.98 -29.13
N ARG A 185 -2.79 -39.80 -28.00
CA ARG A 185 -2.38 -38.47 -27.50
C ARG A 185 -1.17 -37.94 -28.26
N PHE A 186 -0.19 -38.80 -28.58
CA PHE A 186 0.92 -38.45 -29.47
C PHE A 186 0.45 -38.21 -30.91
N ALA A 187 -0.46 -39.04 -31.44
CA ALA A 187 -1.07 -38.79 -32.75
C ALA A 187 -1.89 -37.49 -32.79
N ARG A 188 -2.55 -37.11 -31.68
CA ARG A 188 -3.26 -35.84 -31.55
C ARG A 188 -2.30 -34.64 -31.56
N ASP A 189 -1.14 -34.75 -30.93
CA ASP A 189 -0.15 -33.67 -30.89
C ASP A 189 0.60 -33.55 -32.24
N ASP A 190 0.82 -34.64 -32.98
CA ASP A 190 1.31 -34.60 -34.37
C ASP A 190 0.26 -34.04 -35.34
N ILE A 191 -1.02 -34.39 -35.17
CA ILE A 191 -2.13 -33.82 -35.95
C ILE A 191 -2.30 -32.33 -35.63
N LEU A 192 -2.11 -31.90 -34.36
CA LEU A 192 -2.21 -30.51 -33.93
C LEU A 192 -0.96 -29.66 -34.26
N MET A 193 0.24 -30.25 -34.31
CA MET A 193 1.45 -29.57 -34.75
C MET A 193 1.46 -29.34 -36.26
N ASN A 194 0.78 -30.20 -37.03
CA ASN A 194 0.43 -29.93 -38.42
C ASN A 194 -0.70 -28.90 -38.59
N TYR A 195 -1.29 -28.38 -37.50
CA TYR A 195 -2.54 -27.59 -37.52
C TYR A 195 -2.37 -26.11 -37.13
N LYS A 196 -1.20 -25.50 -37.40
CA LYS A 196 -1.06 -24.04 -37.35
C LYS A 196 -1.36 -23.41 -38.73
N TYR A 197 -2.64 -23.19 -39.01
CA TYR A 197 -3.11 -22.54 -40.24
C TYR A 197 -3.93 -21.27 -39.98
N PHE A 198 -3.22 -20.19 -39.68
CA PHE A 198 -3.33 -18.93 -40.43
C PHE A 198 -1.89 -18.55 -40.79
N LYS A 199 -1.66 -17.91 -41.95
CA LYS A 199 -0.33 -17.52 -42.44
C LYS A 199 0.60 -17.15 -41.27
N ARG A 200 1.60 -17.99 -41.04
CA ARG A 200 2.70 -17.64 -40.14
C ARG A 200 3.52 -16.57 -40.87
N ASP A 201 3.59 -15.37 -40.30
CA ASP A 201 4.40 -14.26 -40.84
C ASP A 201 5.89 -14.64 -40.96
N ASP A 202 6.28 -15.74 -40.30
CA ASP A 202 7.58 -16.38 -40.25
C ASP A 202 7.93 -17.26 -41.48
N GLU A 203 6.97 -17.65 -42.36
CA GLU A 203 7.26 -18.45 -43.56
C GLU A 203 6.46 -18.02 -44.81
N PRO A 204 7.03 -17.21 -45.73
CA PRO A 204 6.26 -16.54 -46.79
C PRO A 204 5.80 -17.43 -47.96
N ASN A 205 6.16 -18.72 -48.01
CA ASN A 205 5.99 -19.56 -49.21
C ASN A 205 4.97 -20.71 -49.11
N GLN A 206 4.16 -20.82 -48.05
CA GLN A 206 3.08 -21.81 -48.01
C GLN A 206 1.73 -21.23 -48.47
N ARG A 207 1.10 -21.87 -49.46
CA ARG A 207 -0.28 -21.57 -49.88
C ARG A 207 -1.23 -22.15 -48.85
N GLY A 208 -2.01 -21.29 -48.18
CA GLY A 208 -3.08 -21.74 -47.29
C GLY A 208 -4.19 -22.49 -48.03
N MET A 209 -4.93 -23.35 -47.31
CA MET A 209 -6.09 -24.05 -47.86
C MET A 209 -7.10 -23.07 -48.46
N SER A 210 -7.63 -23.44 -49.62
CA SER A 210 -8.77 -22.77 -50.23
C SER A 210 -10.02 -22.92 -49.38
N ILE A 211 -10.96 -21.99 -49.56
CA ILE A 211 -12.26 -22.00 -48.86
C ILE A 211 -13.02 -23.31 -49.12
N GLU A 212 -12.88 -23.89 -50.30
CA GLU A 212 -13.51 -25.17 -50.67
C GLU A 212 -12.92 -26.35 -49.88
N GLU A 213 -11.60 -26.36 -49.66
CA GLU A 213 -10.91 -27.38 -48.84
C GLU A 213 -11.32 -27.26 -47.36
N VAL A 214 -11.49 -26.04 -46.86
CA VAL A 214 -11.99 -25.80 -45.49
C VAL A 214 -13.41 -26.33 -45.32
N LEU A 215 -14.28 -26.12 -46.31
CA LEU A 215 -15.67 -26.61 -46.27
C LEU A 215 -15.75 -28.13 -46.38
N ALA A 216 -14.94 -28.75 -47.25
CA ALA A 216 -14.84 -30.20 -47.35
C ALA A 216 -14.35 -30.83 -46.04
N PHE A 217 -13.36 -30.21 -45.40
CA PHE A 217 -12.82 -30.64 -44.12
C PHE A 217 -13.84 -30.52 -42.97
N GLN A 218 -14.52 -29.37 -42.85
CA GLN A 218 -15.57 -29.19 -41.83
C GLN A 218 -16.70 -30.20 -41.97
N LYS A 219 -17.05 -30.57 -43.20
CA LYS A 219 -18.05 -31.61 -43.48
C LYS A 219 -17.55 -32.97 -43.00
N LEU A 220 -16.29 -33.32 -43.29
CA LEU A 220 -15.67 -34.61 -42.93
C LEU A 220 -15.57 -34.81 -41.40
N TYR A 221 -15.30 -33.75 -40.64
CA TYR A 221 -15.06 -33.82 -39.19
C TYR A 221 -16.19 -33.20 -38.33
N SER A 222 -17.36 -32.96 -38.91
CA SER A 222 -18.50 -32.30 -38.25
C SER A 222 -18.99 -33.03 -36.99
N VAL A 223 -18.81 -34.36 -36.92
CA VAL A 223 -19.22 -35.19 -35.77
C VAL A 223 -18.25 -35.04 -34.59
N GLU A 224 -16.94 -35.08 -34.85
CA GLU A 224 -15.89 -34.89 -33.83
C GLU A 224 -15.89 -33.46 -33.27
N LEU A 225 -16.10 -32.45 -34.11
CA LEU A 225 -16.21 -31.05 -33.68
C LEU A 225 -17.44 -30.83 -32.78
N LYS A 226 -18.56 -31.50 -33.04
CA LYS A 226 -19.75 -31.47 -32.17
C LYS A 226 -19.50 -32.13 -30.81
N ARG A 227 -18.74 -33.22 -30.76
CA ARG A 227 -18.33 -33.87 -29.50
C ARG A 227 -17.43 -32.98 -28.64
N LEU A 228 -16.50 -32.26 -29.26
CA LEU A 228 -15.59 -31.34 -28.55
C LEU A 228 -16.30 -30.12 -27.95
N ASN A 229 -17.30 -29.56 -28.66
CA ASN A 229 -18.06 -28.40 -28.18
C ASN A 229 -19.00 -28.73 -27.01
N GLN A 230 -19.42 -29.99 -26.83
CA GLN A 230 -20.25 -30.40 -25.70
C GLN A 230 -19.49 -30.50 -24.37
N ILE A 231 -18.15 -30.58 -24.39
CA ILE A 231 -17.36 -30.85 -23.20
C ILE A 231 -16.88 -29.57 -22.49
N ASN A 232 -16.82 -28.41 -23.15
CA ASN A 232 -16.08 -27.23 -22.63
C ASN A 232 -16.75 -25.85 -22.76
N GLY A 233 -18.07 -25.77 -22.89
CA GLY A 233 -18.77 -24.48 -23.10
C GLY A 233 -18.66 -23.45 -21.95
N TYR A 234 -18.32 -23.87 -20.72
CA TYR A 234 -18.37 -22.99 -19.54
C TYR A 234 -17.00 -22.49 -19.04
N ASP A 235 -15.89 -23.19 -19.33
CA ASP A 235 -14.58 -22.90 -18.72
C ASP A 235 -13.72 -21.92 -19.52
N ILE A 236 -13.93 -21.80 -20.84
CA ILE A 236 -13.10 -20.97 -21.71
C ILE A 236 -13.39 -19.47 -21.48
N LYS A 237 -14.66 -19.09 -21.39
CA LYS A 237 -15.07 -17.68 -21.16
C LYS A 237 -14.66 -17.16 -19.78
N HIS A 238 -14.66 -18.02 -18.77
CA HIS A 238 -14.21 -17.64 -17.42
C HIS A 238 -12.69 -17.43 -17.36
N ARG A 239 -11.94 -18.25 -18.10
CA ARG A 239 -10.48 -18.17 -18.17
C ARG A 239 -10.00 -16.96 -18.98
N GLU A 240 -10.65 -16.64 -20.09
CA GLU A 240 -10.36 -15.43 -20.89
C GLU A 240 -10.65 -14.15 -20.09
N SER A 241 -11.77 -14.11 -19.37
CA SER A 241 -12.11 -12.97 -18.49
C SER A 241 -11.12 -12.77 -17.33
N MET A 242 -10.53 -13.85 -16.81
CA MET A 242 -9.49 -13.76 -15.77
C MET A 242 -8.14 -13.28 -16.31
N MET A 243 -7.79 -13.65 -17.54
CA MET A 243 -6.55 -13.22 -18.19
C MET A 243 -6.61 -11.73 -18.58
N GLU A 244 -7.73 -11.27 -19.15
CA GLU A 244 -7.95 -9.85 -19.47
C GLU A 244 -7.90 -8.96 -18.21
N GLY A 245 -8.44 -9.44 -17.08
CA GLY A 245 -8.39 -8.71 -15.81
C GLY A 245 -6.98 -8.56 -15.23
N GLN A 246 -6.11 -9.56 -15.44
CA GLN A 246 -4.71 -9.50 -15.00
C GLN A 246 -3.87 -8.59 -15.89
N GLU A 247 -4.12 -8.61 -17.20
CA GLU A 247 -3.40 -7.78 -18.17
C GLU A 247 -3.76 -6.29 -18.02
N HIS A 248 -5.05 -5.97 -17.81
CA HIS A 248 -5.49 -4.61 -17.54
C HIS A 248 -4.93 -4.06 -16.22
N LYS A 249 -4.80 -4.90 -15.19
CA LYS A 249 -4.17 -4.52 -13.92
C LYS A 249 -2.68 -4.21 -14.11
N LEU A 250 -1.96 -5.03 -14.86
CA LEU A 250 -0.55 -4.82 -15.17
C LEU A 250 -0.32 -3.54 -15.99
N GLN A 251 -1.25 -3.20 -16.90
CA GLN A 251 -1.22 -1.95 -17.65
C GLN A 251 -1.41 -0.71 -16.74
N LEU A 252 -2.35 -0.76 -15.79
CA LEU A 252 -2.57 0.32 -14.83
C LEU A 252 -1.37 0.52 -13.88
N ASP A 253 -0.78 -0.58 -13.38
CA ASP A 253 0.40 -0.51 -12.50
C ASP A 253 1.62 0.06 -13.25
N ASN A 254 1.78 -0.25 -14.54
CA ASN A 254 2.82 0.34 -15.38
C ASN A 254 2.58 1.84 -15.65
N ILE A 255 1.33 2.26 -15.89
CA ILE A 255 0.98 3.69 -16.08
C ILE A 255 1.27 4.47 -14.79
N GLN A 256 0.93 3.91 -13.63
CA GLN A 256 1.18 4.54 -12.33
C GLN A 256 2.68 4.70 -12.07
N GLN A 257 3.50 3.68 -12.35
CA GLN A 257 4.96 3.79 -12.27
C GLN A 257 5.54 4.84 -13.22
N MET A 258 4.95 5.05 -14.40
CA MET A 258 5.39 6.11 -15.31
C MET A 258 5.06 7.50 -14.79
N ILE A 259 3.91 7.70 -14.15
CA ILE A 259 3.51 8.99 -13.57
C ILE A 259 4.45 9.39 -12.41
N GLU A 260 4.86 8.41 -11.59
CA GLU A 260 5.76 8.63 -10.44
C GLU A 260 7.20 8.97 -10.85
N GLN A 261 7.60 8.69 -12.09
CA GLN A 261 8.95 8.95 -12.60
C GLN A 261 9.11 10.29 -13.35
N ILE A 262 8.09 11.14 -13.42
CA ILE A 262 8.17 12.45 -14.09
C ILE A 262 8.49 13.55 -13.06
N PRO A 263 9.72 14.09 -12.99
CA PRO A 263 10.00 15.27 -12.20
C PRO A 263 9.64 16.53 -13.03
N PHE A 264 8.88 17.44 -12.43
CA PHE A 264 8.47 18.77 -12.93
C PHE A 264 7.31 18.85 -13.95
N ILE A 265 6.09 19.05 -13.42
CA ILE A 265 5.11 19.97 -14.02
C ILE A 265 4.44 20.77 -12.88
N LYS A 266 4.82 22.05 -12.74
CA LYS A 266 4.03 23.02 -11.96
C LYS A 266 2.86 23.50 -12.84
N PRO A 267 1.61 23.52 -12.38
CA PRO A 267 0.51 24.01 -13.20
C PRO A 267 0.56 25.53 -13.34
N PHE A 268 0.77 25.96 -14.59
CA PHE A 268 0.66 27.34 -15.07
C PHE A 268 -0.82 27.77 -15.01
N LYS A 269 -1.12 28.88 -14.33
CA LYS A 269 -2.47 29.47 -14.29
C LYS A 269 -2.69 30.29 -15.57
N LEU A 270 -3.54 29.80 -16.47
CA LEU A 270 -4.08 30.59 -17.58
C LEU A 270 -5.39 31.26 -17.13
N ARG A 271 -5.40 32.61 -17.18
CA ARG A 271 -6.60 33.45 -17.12
C ARG A 271 -7.30 33.43 -18.48
N PRO A 272 -8.63 33.27 -18.57
CA PRO A 272 -9.38 33.66 -19.75
C PRO A 272 -9.92 35.09 -19.57
N THR A 273 -9.59 35.96 -20.50
CA THR A 273 -10.23 37.25 -20.76
C THR A 273 -11.29 37.10 -21.86
N PHE A 274 -12.28 38.01 -21.78
CA PHE A 274 -13.31 38.40 -22.76
C PHE A 274 -14.65 37.66 -22.76
N LEU A 275 -15.63 38.33 -22.13
CA LEU A 275 -16.91 38.65 -22.78
C LEU A 275 -17.40 40.00 -22.19
N GLU A 276 -17.47 41.02 -23.03
CA GLU A 276 -18.07 42.32 -22.76
C GLU A 276 -19.61 42.20 -22.71
N ALA A 277 -20.25 42.98 -21.83
CA ALA A 277 -21.37 43.85 -22.19
C ALA A 277 -21.81 44.77 -21.03
N TYR A 278 -22.03 46.03 -21.40
CA TYR A 278 -22.78 47.13 -20.77
C TYR A 278 -22.23 47.87 -19.53
N ASP A 279 -21.72 49.04 -19.87
CA ASP A 279 -21.55 50.27 -19.11
C ASP A 279 -22.91 50.81 -18.60
N THR A 280 -22.97 51.22 -17.33
CA THR A 280 -23.72 52.42 -16.87
C THR A 280 -23.38 52.76 -15.41
N ASN A 281 -22.80 53.96 -15.25
CA ASN A 281 -22.94 54.89 -14.12
C ASN A 281 -22.13 54.70 -12.82
N PHE A 282 -20.98 55.38 -12.77
CA PHE A 282 -20.78 56.64 -12.03
C PHE A 282 -21.48 56.79 -10.65
N LYS A 283 -20.79 56.36 -9.57
CA LYS A 283 -20.67 57.00 -8.24
C LYS A 283 -20.18 56.00 -7.19
N GLU A 284 -18.90 55.61 -7.20
CA GLU A 284 -18.37 54.84 -6.06
C GLU A 284 -16.84 54.96 -5.84
N THR A 285 -16.31 56.17 -5.96
CA THR A 285 -14.88 56.46 -5.67
C THR A 285 -14.74 57.56 -4.62
N GLN A 286 -15.47 57.43 -3.51
CA GLN A 286 -15.25 58.25 -2.31
C GLN A 286 -15.56 57.54 -0.98
N LYS A 287 -15.84 56.22 -0.99
CA LYS A 287 -16.27 55.47 0.20
C LYS A 287 -15.37 54.28 0.59
N GLN A 288 -14.23 54.11 -0.08
CA GLN A 288 -13.27 53.03 0.21
C GLN A 288 -11.93 53.48 0.80
N GLN A 289 -11.71 54.80 0.95
CA GLN A 289 -10.50 55.35 1.60
C GLN A 289 -10.66 55.60 3.12
N THR A 290 -11.84 55.43 3.69
CA THR A 290 -12.13 55.65 5.13
C THR A 290 -12.22 54.36 5.97
N ARG A 291 -11.69 53.22 5.48
CA ARG A 291 -11.73 51.93 6.22
C ARG A 291 -10.38 51.32 6.61
N THR A 292 -9.27 52.03 6.43
CA THR A 292 -7.93 51.54 6.81
C THR A 292 -7.23 52.34 7.92
N GLU A 293 -7.89 53.32 8.55
CA GLU A 293 -7.25 54.15 9.61
C GLU A 293 -8.02 54.22 10.94
N SER A 294 -8.70 53.15 11.35
CA SER A 294 -9.35 53.17 12.67
C SER A 294 -9.45 51.80 13.34
N LYS A 295 -8.30 51.27 13.81
CA LYS A 295 -8.22 50.23 14.85
C LYS A 295 -6.97 50.36 15.74
N MET A 296 -6.53 51.59 15.99
CA MET A 296 -5.53 51.92 17.01
C MET A 296 -6.08 53.14 17.75
N SER A 297 -6.82 52.95 18.83
CA SER A 297 -6.98 53.88 19.96
C SER A 297 -8.25 53.60 20.77
N ALA A 298 -8.04 53.51 22.09
CA ALA A 298 -8.96 53.78 23.19
C ALA A 298 -10.00 52.71 23.60
N PHE A 299 -9.81 52.23 24.84
CA PHE A 299 -10.74 52.18 25.98
C PHE A 299 -10.48 50.88 26.79
N TYR A 300 -10.00 50.88 28.04
CA TYR A 300 -10.34 51.77 29.15
C TYR A 300 -9.19 52.00 30.14
N ASN A 301 -9.04 53.26 30.57
CA ASN A 301 -8.61 53.65 31.91
C ASN A 301 -9.83 53.67 32.84
N ARG A 302 -9.70 53.13 34.06
CA ARG A 302 -10.37 53.61 35.28
C ARG A 302 -9.51 53.29 36.51
N ASP A 303 -9.38 54.31 37.36
CA ASP A 303 -8.56 54.44 38.58
C ASP A 303 -9.01 53.54 39.76
N ILE A 304 -8.08 52.86 40.50
CA ILE A 304 -7.53 53.12 41.89
C ILE A 304 -8.51 52.72 43.04
N PRO A 305 -8.13 52.20 44.26
CA PRO A 305 -6.84 52.27 45.01
C PRO A 305 -6.32 51.02 45.80
N GLU A 306 -5.02 51.15 46.19
CA GLU A 306 -4.31 50.84 47.47
C GLU A 306 -4.11 49.41 48.08
N GLN A 307 -2.82 49.00 48.05
CA GLN A 307 -1.96 48.46 49.14
C GLN A 307 -2.19 47.05 49.76
N PRO A 308 -1.20 46.43 50.46
CA PRO A 308 0.24 46.37 50.19
C PRO A 308 0.87 44.95 50.38
N GLY A 309 2.09 44.77 49.83
CA GLY A 309 3.14 43.93 50.42
C GLY A 309 3.08 42.42 50.17
N TYR A 310 4.08 41.87 49.48
CA TYR A 310 5.01 40.91 50.09
C TYR A 310 6.25 40.77 49.22
N SER A 311 7.35 40.56 49.93
CA SER A 311 8.74 40.81 49.62
C SER A 311 9.36 39.80 48.65
N GLU A 312 10.22 40.34 47.80
CA GLU A 312 11.32 39.63 47.16
C GLU A 312 12.24 39.02 48.22
N ILE A 313 12.52 37.71 48.11
CA ILE A 313 13.70 37.10 48.69
C ILE A 313 14.60 36.71 47.53
N SER A 314 15.49 37.64 47.19
CA SER A 314 16.71 37.36 46.47
C SER A 314 17.66 36.58 47.40
N ASN A 315 18.01 35.36 47.02
CA ASN A 315 19.19 34.69 47.59
C ASN A 315 20.14 34.33 46.44
N THR A 316 20.92 35.32 46.04
CA THR A 316 22.13 35.14 45.24
C THR A 316 23.29 34.83 46.18
N GLN A 317 23.67 33.55 46.26
CA GLN A 317 25.02 33.17 46.65
C GLN A 317 25.61 32.20 45.61
N SER A 318 26.53 32.77 44.83
CA SER A 318 27.81 32.17 44.43
C SER A 318 27.81 30.79 43.74
N GLY A 319 27.93 30.84 42.41
CA GLY A 319 29.16 30.34 41.79
C GLY A 319 29.30 28.84 41.54
N MET A 320 28.26 28.13 41.07
CA MET A 320 28.46 26.87 40.35
C MET A 320 27.61 26.83 39.08
N GLN A 321 28.28 26.83 37.93
CA GLN A 321 27.67 26.52 36.63
C GLN A 321 27.02 25.12 36.72
N PRO A 322 25.75 24.94 36.29
CA PRO A 322 25.16 23.61 36.24
C PRO A 322 25.96 22.77 35.25
N ARG A 323 26.75 21.82 35.77
CA ARG A 323 27.36 20.78 34.94
C ARG A 323 26.23 19.91 34.43
N THR A 324 25.84 20.13 33.18
CA THR A 324 24.98 19.20 32.43
C THR A 324 25.73 17.87 32.37
N ILE A 325 25.36 16.93 33.23
CA ILE A 325 25.87 15.56 33.17
C ILE A 325 25.17 14.92 31.97
N HIS A 326 25.87 14.91 30.84
CA HIS A 326 25.47 14.13 29.68
C HIS A 326 25.68 12.66 30.03
N LEU A 327 24.60 11.99 30.46
CA LEU A 327 24.59 10.56 30.63
C LEU A 327 24.50 9.94 29.23
N ASP A 328 25.58 9.31 28.80
CA ASP A 328 25.54 8.49 27.59
C ASP A 328 24.49 7.38 27.78
N PRO A 329 23.67 7.10 26.75
CA PRO A 329 22.70 6.02 26.83
C PRO A 329 23.43 4.70 27.16
N PRO A 330 22.86 3.87 28.06
CA PRO A 330 23.51 2.65 28.52
C PRO A 330 23.84 1.76 27.33
N LYS A 331 25.09 1.26 27.29
CA LYS A 331 25.53 0.43 26.17
C LYS A 331 24.78 -0.91 26.23
N ARG A 332 24.72 -1.60 25.09
CA ARG A 332 24.02 -2.90 24.98
C ARG A 332 24.52 -3.89 26.03
N GLU A 333 25.80 -3.86 26.35
CA GLU A 333 26.46 -4.73 27.32
C GLU A 333 25.95 -4.44 28.75
N ASP A 334 25.70 -3.18 29.09
CA ASP A 334 25.18 -2.75 30.40
C ASP A 334 23.73 -3.23 30.60
N LEU A 335 22.91 -3.20 29.54
CA LEU A 335 21.54 -3.71 29.54
C LEU A 335 21.51 -5.23 29.69
N VAL A 336 22.38 -5.95 28.98
CA VAL A 336 22.52 -7.41 29.10
C VAL A 336 22.97 -7.79 30.52
N PHE A 337 23.92 -7.06 31.08
CA PHE A 337 24.41 -7.27 32.44
C PHE A 337 23.34 -6.98 33.50
N MET A 338 22.55 -5.92 33.35
CA MET A 338 21.41 -5.63 34.24
C MET A 338 20.35 -6.74 34.20
N VAL A 339 19.99 -7.23 33.02
CA VAL A 339 19.04 -8.35 32.88
C VAL A 339 19.59 -9.60 33.56
N GLN A 340 20.89 -9.89 33.41
CA GLN A 340 21.54 -11.02 34.08
C GLN A 340 21.44 -10.91 35.61
N ILE A 341 21.69 -9.73 36.19
CA ILE A 341 21.60 -9.49 37.64
C ILE A 341 20.18 -9.71 38.14
N ILE A 342 19.18 -9.15 37.45
CA ILE A 342 17.77 -9.26 37.83
C ILE A 342 17.32 -10.73 37.78
N CYS A 343 17.73 -11.46 36.75
CA CYS A 343 17.46 -12.90 36.64
C CYS A 343 18.09 -13.68 37.79
N ASN A 344 19.39 -13.47 38.06
CA ASN A 344 20.10 -14.18 39.12
C ASN A 344 19.50 -13.92 40.50
N ARG A 345 19.12 -12.68 40.80
CA ARG A 345 18.47 -12.31 42.07
C ARG A 345 17.09 -12.98 42.21
N GLY A 346 16.32 -13.04 41.13
CA GLY A 346 15.04 -13.74 41.10
C GLY A 346 15.19 -15.27 41.30
N PHE A 347 16.30 -15.86 40.88
CA PHE A 347 16.59 -17.28 41.12
C PHE A 347 16.99 -17.55 42.58
N THR A 348 17.84 -16.72 43.18
CA THR A 348 18.26 -16.89 44.59
C THR A 348 17.08 -16.75 45.56
N GLU A 349 16.19 -15.78 45.34
CA GLU A 349 14.99 -15.60 46.17
C GLU A 349 14.01 -16.78 46.04
N LEU A 350 13.98 -17.44 44.87
CA LEU A 350 13.14 -18.61 44.63
C LEU A 350 13.69 -19.85 45.35
N GLU A 351 15.01 -20.07 45.29
CA GLU A 351 15.66 -21.16 46.03
C GLU A 351 15.45 -21.02 47.55
N GLU A 352 15.55 -19.80 48.09
CA GLU A 352 15.30 -19.56 49.52
C GLU A 352 13.84 -19.83 49.89
N LYS A 353 12.88 -19.40 49.05
CA LYS A 353 11.45 -19.72 49.27
C LYS A 353 11.19 -21.22 49.24
N HIS A 354 11.85 -21.97 48.36
CA HIS A 354 11.70 -23.42 48.28
C HIS A 354 12.33 -24.14 49.47
N LYS A 355 13.53 -23.71 49.92
CA LYS A 355 14.18 -24.20 51.15
C LYS A 355 13.32 -23.94 52.39
N ASN A 356 12.64 -22.77 52.44
CA ASN A 356 11.75 -22.39 53.53
C ASN A 356 10.40 -23.12 53.51
N ALA A 357 9.85 -23.41 52.33
CA ALA A 357 8.62 -24.20 52.18
C ALA A 357 8.81 -25.66 52.62
N ASN A 358 9.94 -26.27 52.26
CA ASN A 358 10.28 -27.64 52.66
C ASN A 358 10.57 -27.77 54.16
N LYS A 359 11.12 -26.74 54.82
CA LYS A 359 11.27 -26.73 56.28
C LYS A 359 9.93 -26.64 57.03
N LYS A 360 8.88 -26.08 56.43
CA LYS A 360 7.56 -25.92 57.06
C LYS A 360 6.66 -27.16 56.98
N GLN A 361 6.96 -28.13 56.11
CA GLN A 361 6.14 -29.36 55.97
C GLN A 361 6.46 -30.50 56.94
N ILE A 362 7.44 -30.36 57.84
CA ILE A 362 7.85 -31.44 58.76
C ILE A 362 7.08 -31.44 60.10
N LYS A 363 6.18 -30.49 60.37
CA LYS A 363 5.41 -30.46 61.63
C LYS A 363 3.90 -30.39 61.40
N GLY A 364 3.29 -31.57 61.37
CA GLY A 364 1.94 -31.79 61.92
C GLY A 364 0.79 -31.99 60.93
N ILE A 365 0.13 -33.14 61.10
CA ILE A 365 -1.32 -33.37 61.02
C ILE A 365 -1.92 -33.76 59.63
N LEU A 366 -2.47 -34.98 59.65
CA LEU A 366 -3.40 -35.69 58.77
C LEU A 366 -3.24 -35.59 57.23
N LYS A 367 -2.75 -36.69 56.65
CA LYS A 367 -2.79 -37.01 55.22
C LYS A 367 -4.24 -37.17 54.74
N LYS A 368 -4.70 -36.27 53.86
CA LYS A 368 -5.83 -36.52 52.96
C LYS A 368 -5.43 -37.52 51.86
N PRO A 369 -6.37 -38.30 51.29
CA PRO A 369 -6.08 -39.32 50.29
C PRO A 369 -5.42 -38.73 49.03
N GLN A 370 -4.29 -39.31 48.62
CA GLN A 370 -3.39 -38.82 47.56
C GLN A 370 -4.04 -38.71 46.16
N VAL A 371 -5.16 -39.38 45.93
CA VAL A 371 -5.78 -39.52 44.59
C VAL A 371 -6.55 -38.27 44.16
N GLU A 372 -7.11 -37.51 45.09
CA GLU A 372 -7.83 -36.26 44.74
C GLU A 372 -6.87 -35.09 44.45
N GLN A 373 -5.67 -35.12 45.03
CA GLN A 373 -4.66 -34.07 44.81
C GLN A 373 -3.97 -34.17 43.45
N SER A 374 -3.87 -35.35 42.83
CA SER A 374 -3.28 -35.47 41.49
C SER A 374 -4.23 -34.93 40.42
N ASN A 375 -5.52 -35.26 40.50
CA ASN A 375 -6.52 -34.78 39.54
C ASN A 375 -6.67 -33.25 39.56
N GLN A 376 -6.57 -32.62 40.73
CA GLN A 376 -6.64 -31.16 40.83
C GLN A 376 -5.40 -30.47 40.22
N LYS A 377 -4.21 -31.06 40.36
CA LYS A 377 -2.99 -30.57 39.71
C LYS A 377 -3.05 -30.69 38.19
N ASP A 378 -3.57 -31.80 37.67
CA ASP A 378 -3.71 -32.00 36.22
C ASP A 378 -4.71 -31.03 35.58
N ILE A 379 -5.81 -30.71 36.29
CA ILE A 379 -6.79 -29.71 35.84
C ILE A 379 -6.15 -28.31 35.81
N MET A 380 -5.42 -27.92 36.87
CA MET A 380 -4.72 -26.63 36.90
C MET A 380 -3.63 -26.53 35.83
N LEU A 381 -2.88 -27.62 35.60
CA LEU A 381 -1.84 -27.69 34.58
C LEU A 381 -2.43 -27.55 33.16
N ASN A 382 -3.54 -28.23 32.88
CA ASN A 382 -4.20 -28.14 31.58
C ASN A 382 -4.82 -26.75 31.33
N GLN A 383 -5.38 -26.12 32.37
CA GLN A 383 -5.87 -24.75 32.27
C GLN A 383 -4.72 -23.77 32.00
N ALA A 384 -3.60 -23.92 32.70
CA ALA A 384 -2.45 -23.05 32.50
C ALA A 384 -1.82 -23.22 31.10
N LYS A 385 -1.82 -24.44 30.53
CA LYS A 385 -1.41 -24.71 29.15
C LYS A 385 -2.33 -24.01 28.13
N GLN A 386 -3.65 -24.03 28.34
CA GLN A 386 -4.60 -23.33 27.48
C GLN A 386 -4.41 -21.81 27.51
N ASP A 387 -4.10 -21.26 28.68
CA ASP A 387 -3.83 -19.83 28.86
C ASP A 387 -2.50 -19.37 28.23
N LEU A 388 -1.49 -20.23 28.23
CA LEU A 388 -0.14 -19.90 27.73
C LEU A 388 -0.04 -19.95 26.21
N GLN A 389 -0.75 -20.89 25.58
CA GLN A 389 -0.70 -21.12 24.15
C GLN A 389 -0.95 -19.86 23.30
N PRO A 390 -1.99 -19.04 23.53
CA PRO A 390 -2.21 -17.82 22.75
C PRO A 390 -1.14 -16.76 23.01
N LYS A 391 -0.63 -16.63 24.25
CA LYS A 391 0.45 -15.67 24.58
C LYS A 391 1.75 -16.05 23.88
N MET A 392 2.08 -17.34 23.80
CA MET A 392 3.25 -17.83 23.06
C MET A 392 3.11 -17.59 21.55
N GLN A 393 1.92 -17.84 20.98
CA GLN A 393 1.65 -17.55 19.56
C GLN A 393 1.74 -16.06 19.26
N GLN A 394 1.23 -15.20 20.15
CA GLN A 394 1.35 -13.75 20.05
C GLN A 394 2.82 -13.31 20.08
N LEU A 395 3.64 -13.87 20.98
CA LEU A 395 5.06 -13.55 21.04
C LEU A 395 5.79 -13.95 19.76
N VAL A 396 5.53 -15.16 19.23
CA VAL A 396 6.12 -15.61 17.95
C VAL A 396 5.72 -14.66 16.83
N GLN A 397 4.45 -14.28 16.75
CA GLN A 397 3.96 -13.34 15.74
C GLN A 397 4.62 -11.97 15.88
N MET A 398 4.78 -11.46 17.11
CA MET A 398 5.46 -10.18 17.36
C MET A 398 6.94 -10.21 16.98
N VAL A 399 7.62 -11.34 17.17
CA VAL A 399 9.04 -11.52 16.80
C VAL A 399 9.21 -11.68 15.29
N GLU A 400 8.28 -12.37 14.61
CA GLU A 400 8.29 -12.59 13.16
C GLU A 400 7.88 -11.35 12.37
N GLN A 401 6.96 -10.54 12.90
CA GLN A 401 6.55 -9.27 12.30
C GLN A 401 7.61 -8.19 12.57
N LYS A 402 8.70 -8.27 11.80
CA LYS A 402 9.99 -7.57 11.90
C LYS A 402 10.01 -6.04 12.17
N GLN A 403 8.91 -5.29 12.25
CA GLN A 403 8.98 -3.82 12.24
C GLN A 403 8.06 -3.01 13.18
N ASN A 404 7.04 -3.57 13.85
CA ASN A 404 6.02 -2.70 14.48
C ASN A 404 5.86 -2.81 16.00
N HIS A 405 6.66 -3.63 16.68
CA HIS A 405 6.54 -3.77 18.14
C HIS A 405 7.77 -3.19 18.85
N SER A 406 7.53 -2.35 19.85
CA SER A 406 8.61 -1.85 20.70
C SER A 406 9.29 -3.02 21.42
N GLN A 407 10.61 -2.92 21.62
CA GLN A 407 11.38 -3.91 22.39
C GLN A 407 10.78 -4.12 23.77
N GLU A 408 10.24 -3.06 24.37
CA GLU A 408 9.54 -3.08 25.65
C GLU A 408 8.29 -3.98 25.64
N SER A 409 7.46 -3.90 24.59
CA SER A 409 6.26 -4.75 24.47
C SER A 409 6.61 -6.24 24.38
N ILE A 410 7.71 -6.57 23.68
CA ILE A 410 8.21 -7.94 23.58
C ILE A 410 8.75 -8.40 24.95
N LEU A 411 9.51 -7.55 25.65
CA LEU A 411 10.05 -7.86 26.98
C LEU A 411 8.95 -8.05 28.03
N THR A 412 7.91 -7.22 28.03
CA THR A 412 6.76 -7.37 28.94
C THR A 412 6.03 -8.68 28.70
N LEU A 413 5.72 -9.02 27.44
CA LEU A 413 5.04 -10.28 27.12
C LEU A 413 5.90 -11.51 27.48
N LEU A 414 7.21 -11.40 27.28
CA LEU A 414 8.16 -12.46 27.62
C LEU A 414 8.28 -12.65 29.14
N HIS A 415 8.29 -11.55 29.92
CA HIS A 415 8.24 -11.60 31.38
C HIS A 415 6.94 -12.25 31.89
N ASP A 416 5.80 -11.89 31.30
CA ASP A 416 4.48 -12.47 31.59
C ASP A 416 4.45 -14.00 31.36
N ILE A 417 5.02 -14.46 30.24
CA ILE A 417 5.09 -15.89 29.91
C ILE A 417 6.01 -16.62 30.90
N ILE A 418 7.17 -16.05 31.22
CA ILE A 418 8.11 -16.62 32.20
C ILE A 418 7.46 -16.71 33.59
N GLN A 419 6.75 -15.66 34.02
CA GLN A 419 6.09 -15.63 35.32
C GLN A 419 4.99 -16.70 35.41
N LYS A 420 4.16 -16.85 34.37
CA LYS A 420 3.16 -17.94 34.31
C LYS A 420 3.82 -19.33 34.27
N LEU A 421 4.94 -19.51 33.58
CA LEU A 421 5.67 -20.78 33.58
C LEU A 421 6.26 -21.11 34.95
N LYS A 422 6.73 -20.10 35.71
CA LYS A 422 7.20 -20.28 37.09
C LYS A 422 6.07 -20.70 38.03
N GLU A 423 4.88 -20.16 37.86
CA GLU A 423 3.70 -20.54 38.66
C GLU A 423 3.29 -22.00 38.46
N ILE A 424 3.54 -22.55 37.27
CA ILE A 424 3.24 -23.96 36.95
C ILE A 424 4.28 -24.92 37.57
N GLY A 425 5.47 -24.44 37.95
CA GLY A 425 6.51 -25.25 38.60
C GLY A 425 7.24 -26.23 37.67
N GLU A 426 7.09 -26.07 36.36
CA GLU A 426 7.68 -26.94 35.33
C GLU A 426 9.00 -26.36 34.79
N GLU A 427 10.10 -26.55 35.52
CA GLU A 427 11.43 -26.02 35.13
C GLU A 427 11.89 -26.50 33.74
N GLN A 428 11.45 -27.68 33.31
CA GLN A 428 11.80 -28.24 32.01
C GLN A 428 11.17 -27.45 30.85
N TYR A 429 9.94 -26.96 31.01
CA TYR A 429 9.30 -26.09 30.01
C TYR A 429 9.98 -24.73 29.91
N ILE A 430 10.44 -24.18 31.03
CA ILE A 430 11.22 -22.94 31.05
C ILE A 430 12.53 -23.12 30.29
N LYS A 431 13.25 -24.23 30.51
CA LYS A 431 14.50 -24.55 29.79
C LYS A 431 14.26 -24.71 28.28
N ASN A 432 13.22 -25.44 27.88
CA ASN A 432 12.89 -25.64 26.46
C ASN A 432 12.49 -24.33 25.78
N PHE A 433 11.69 -23.50 26.45
CA PHE A 433 11.27 -22.20 25.93
C PHE A 433 12.46 -21.23 25.78
N LYS A 434 13.37 -21.22 26.76
CA LYS A 434 14.61 -20.44 26.70
C LYS A 434 15.48 -20.85 25.50
N SER A 435 15.70 -22.15 25.30
CA SER A 435 16.48 -22.68 24.16
C SER A 435 15.84 -22.33 22.80
N PHE A 436 14.51 -22.38 22.71
CA PHE A 436 13.79 -21.96 21.51
C PHE A 436 13.99 -20.47 21.20
N LEU A 437 13.88 -19.60 22.22
CA LEU A 437 14.10 -18.17 22.07
C LEU A 437 15.54 -17.83 21.70
N GLU A 438 16.53 -18.48 22.32
CA GLU A 438 17.95 -18.31 21.98
C GLU A 438 18.22 -18.68 20.52
N THR A 439 17.63 -19.77 20.03
CA THR A 439 17.75 -20.18 18.62
C THR A 439 17.17 -19.13 17.68
N LYS A 440 15.96 -18.63 17.96
CA LYS A 440 15.30 -17.60 17.13
C LYS A 440 16.00 -16.23 17.18
N LEU A 441 16.58 -15.87 18.32
CA LEU A 441 17.40 -14.66 18.44
C LEU A 441 18.70 -14.77 17.65
N ASN A 442 19.35 -15.93 17.67
CA ASN A 442 20.56 -16.19 16.87
C ASN A 442 20.26 -16.15 15.36
N ASP A 443 19.14 -16.73 14.91
CA ASP A 443 18.68 -16.63 13.51
C ASP A 443 18.47 -15.16 13.08
N LYS A 444 17.88 -14.35 13.96
CA LYS A 444 17.68 -12.91 13.70
C LYS A 444 19.01 -12.17 13.58
N GLN A 445 19.97 -12.48 14.44
CA GLN A 445 21.31 -11.88 14.38
C GLN A 445 22.00 -12.23 13.05
N SER A 446 21.90 -13.47 12.58
CA SER A 446 22.42 -13.90 11.28
C SER A 446 21.80 -13.10 10.12
N ILE A 447 20.47 -12.89 10.16
CA ILE A 447 19.77 -12.11 9.12
C ILE A 447 20.20 -10.64 9.13
N ILE A 448 20.38 -10.02 10.31
CA ILE A 448 20.82 -8.62 10.41
C ILE A 448 22.24 -8.48 9.83
N THR A 449 23.15 -9.38 10.19
CA THR A 449 24.52 -9.38 9.67
C THR A 449 24.55 -9.53 8.14
N GLU A 450 23.71 -10.38 7.54
CA GLU A 450 23.65 -10.51 6.08
C GLU A 450 23.04 -9.27 5.41
N GLN A 451 22.05 -8.62 6.04
CA GLN A 451 21.51 -7.34 5.53
C GLN A 451 22.56 -6.23 5.55
N GLU A 452 23.36 -6.13 6.60
CA GLU A 452 24.48 -5.19 6.67
C GLU A 452 25.53 -5.51 5.60
N ARG A 453 25.81 -6.79 5.34
CA ARG A 453 26.71 -7.23 4.27
C ARG A 453 26.20 -6.81 2.88
N ILE A 454 24.91 -7.00 2.60
CA ILE A 454 24.27 -6.58 1.33
C ILE A 454 24.31 -5.05 1.19
N LYS A 455 24.02 -4.31 2.26
CA LYS A 455 24.04 -2.84 2.24
C LYS A 455 25.46 -2.31 1.99
N SER A 456 26.45 -2.89 2.64
CA SER A 456 27.87 -2.57 2.42
C SER A 456 28.30 -2.85 0.98
N GLN A 457 27.87 -3.98 0.40
CA GLN A 457 28.12 -4.27 -1.03
C GLN A 457 27.46 -3.25 -1.97
N GLN A 458 26.22 -2.84 -1.70
CA GLN A 458 25.53 -1.82 -2.48
C GLN A 458 26.21 -0.45 -2.37
N GLU A 459 26.70 -0.09 -1.18
CA GLU A 459 27.43 1.15 -0.95
C GLU A 459 28.77 1.15 -1.68
N GLN A 460 29.54 0.05 -1.60
CA GLN A 460 30.76 -0.13 -2.40
C GLN A 460 30.48 -0.01 -3.91
N GLN A 461 29.35 -0.56 -4.40
CA GLN A 461 28.94 -0.38 -5.80
C GLN A 461 28.63 1.08 -6.13
N ARG A 462 27.97 1.83 -5.24
CA ARG A 462 27.72 3.27 -5.42
C ARG A 462 29.02 4.06 -5.46
N THR A 463 29.94 3.82 -4.52
CA THR A 463 31.25 4.49 -4.50
C THR A 463 32.05 4.21 -5.77
N ARG A 464 32.00 2.96 -6.28
CA ARG A 464 32.67 2.62 -7.55
C ARG A 464 32.06 3.36 -8.75
N ILE A 465 30.73 3.52 -8.78
CA ILE A 465 30.05 4.30 -9.82
C ILE A 465 30.40 5.79 -9.71
N GLU A 466 30.53 6.32 -8.51
CA GLU A 466 30.91 7.72 -8.26
C GLU A 466 32.37 8.00 -8.66
N GLN A 467 33.30 7.10 -8.33
CA GLN A 467 34.70 7.20 -8.77
C GLN A 467 34.85 7.11 -10.30
N LEU A 468 34.01 6.33 -10.98
CA LEU A 468 34.02 6.29 -12.45
C LEU A 468 33.49 7.60 -13.08
N GLN A 469 32.71 8.39 -12.35
CA GLN A 469 32.20 9.68 -12.82
C GLN A 469 33.27 10.77 -12.79
N THR A 470 34.21 10.72 -11.85
CA THR A 470 35.27 11.72 -11.73
C THR A 470 36.38 11.54 -12.78
N ILE A 471 36.60 10.31 -13.25
CA ILE A 471 37.69 9.99 -14.18
C ILE A 471 37.30 10.23 -15.65
N ASN A 472 36.02 10.04 -16.03
CA ASN A 472 35.59 10.28 -17.41
C ASN A 472 34.06 10.48 -17.55
N PRO A 473 33.55 11.73 -17.63
CA PRO A 473 32.11 12.00 -17.64
C PRO A 473 31.38 11.37 -18.84
N ILE A 474 32.09 11.17 -19.96
CA ILE A 474 31.55 10.57 -21.19
C ILE A 474 31.33 9.06 -21.03
N GLN A 475 32.22 8.35 -20.33
CA GLN A 475 32.04 6.92 -20.05
C GLN A 475 30.99 6.68 -18.94
N ALA A 476 30.91 7.58 -17.97
CA ALA A 476 29.91 7.49 -16.91
C ALA A 476 28.46 7.67 -17.43
N GLN A 477 28.24 8.52 -18.44
CA GLN A 477 26.94 8.60 -19.13
C GLN A 477 26.59 7.28 -19.83
N ARG A 478 27.56 6.57 -20.41
CA ARG A 478 27.34 5.25 -21.05
C ARG A 478 26.99 4.16 -20.03
N LEU A 479 27.54 4.22 -18.81
CA LEU A 479 27.26 3.25 -17.74
C LEU A 479 25.95 3.50 -16.99
N ARG A 480 25.44 4.74 -16.95
CA ARG A 480 24.12 5.03 -16.34
C ARG A 480 22.95 4.65 -17.24
N ALA A 481 23.17 4.55 -18.55
CA ALA A 481 22.18 4.13 -19.52
C ALA A 481 22.35 2.65 -19.85
N TYR A 482 22.24 1.76 -18.86
CA TYR A 482 21.90 0.36 -19.15
C TYR A 482 20.50 0.35 -19.77
N LYS A 483 20.44 0.50 -21.08
CA LYS A 483 19.22 0.42 -21.87
C LYS A 483 18.77 -1.04 -21.78
N THR A 484 17.69 -1.32 -21.05
CA THR A 484 17.18 -2.70 -20.84
C THR A 484 16.10 -3.11 -21.84
N LYS A 485 15.55 -2.15 -22.61
CA LYS A 485 14.46 -2.37 -23.56
C LYS A 485 14.87 -1.87 -24.96
N HIS A 486 14.48 -2.59 -26.01
CA HIS A 486 14.75 -2.24 -27.41
C HIS A 486 13.85 -1.10 -27.90
N CYS A 487 14.35 -0.25 -28.78
CA CYS A 487 13.57 0.85 -29.32
C CYS A 487 12.61 0.34 -30.40
N HIS A 488 11.30 0.45 -30.15
CA HIS A 488 10.28 0.04 -31.12
C HIS A 488 10.32 0.88 -32.42
N ASN A 489 10.81 2.12 -32.34
CA ASN A 489 10.88 3.02 -33.49
C ASN A 489 12.19 2.90 -34.28
N PHE A 490 13.19 2.18 -33.77
CA PHE A 490 14.49 2.03 -34.45
C PHE A 490 14.36 1.31 -35.79
N HIS A 491 13.49 0.29 -35.86
CA HIS A 491 13.16 -0.43 -37.09
C HIS A 491 11.95 0.13 -37.85
N SER A 492 11.47 1.33 -37.50
CA SER A 492 10.43 1.99 -38.31
C SER A 492 11.04 2.52 -39.61
N SER A 493 10.22 2.69 -40.66
CA SER A 493 10.68 3.25 -41.95
C SER A 493 11.28 4.66 -41.83
N ILE A 494 10.89 5.40 -40.78
CA ILE A 494 11.38 6.74 -40.45
C ILE A 494 12.64 6.68 -39.56
N GLY A 495 12.93 5.53 -38.95
CA GLY A 495 13.94 5.38 -37.92
C GLY A 495 13.55 6.02 -36.59
N CYS A 496 14.36 5.80 -35.55
CA CYS A 496 14.12 6.44 -34.26
C CYS A 496 14.53 7.91 -34.32
N THR A 497 13.56 8.82 -34.19
CA THR A 497 13.80 10.28 -34.19
C THR A 497 14.73 10.77 -33.08
N ARG A 498 14.94 9.96 -32.04
CA ARG A 498 15.84 10.26 -30.91
C ARG A 498 17.29 9.85 -31.15
N GLY A 499 17.59 9.09 -32.21
CA GLY A 499 18.95 8.64 -32.55
C GLY A 499 19.69 8.01 -31.36
N ASP A 500 20.97 8.34 -31.19
CA ASP A 500 21.80 7.82 -30.08
C ASP A 500 21.33 8.25 -28.68
N ASN A 501 20.57 9.35 -28.62
CA ASN A 501 19.95 9.88 -27.41
C ASN A 501 18.67 9.13 -27.01
N CYS A 502 18.29 8.07 -27.74
CA CYS A 502 17.16 7.22 -27.36
C CYS A 502 17.47 6.43 -26.08
N ASN A 503 16.58 6.45 -25.08
CA ASN A 503 16.71 5.66 -23.85
C ASN A 503 16.58 4.14 -24.06
N PHE A 504 16.30 3.70 -25.28
CA PHE A 504 16.10 2.30 -25.66
C PHE A 504 17.23 1.80 -26.57
N ILE A 505 17.51 0.49 -26.54
CA ILE A 505 18.60 -0.14 -27.29
C ILE A 505 18.33 -0.01 -28.80
N HIS A 506 19.32 0.48 -29.52
CA HIS A 506 19.41 0.48 -30.98
C HIS A 506 20.46 -0.56 -31.38
N ASP A 507 20.07 -1.83 -31.49
CA ASP A 507 20.99 -2.90 -31.88
C ASP A 507 20.62 -3.41 -33.27
N SER A 508 21.56 -3.30 -34.21
CA SER A 508 21.41 -3.79 -35.58
C SER A 508 21.40 -5.32 -35.68
N ARG A 509 21.82 -6.01 -34.62
CA ARG A 509 21.90 -7.49 -34.57
C ARG A 509 20.59 -8.15 -34.16
N TYR A 510 19.55 -7.39 -33.83
CA TYR A 510 18.27 -7.97 -33.42
C TYR A 510 17.50 -8.49 -34.64
N PRO A 511 17.25 -9.81 -34.75
CA PRO A 511 16.58 -10.40 -35.90
C PRO A 511 15.07 -10.11 -35.81
N GLY A 512 14.50 -9.51 -36.85
CA GLY A 512 13.04 -9.35 -36.93
C GLY A 512 12.53 -8.30 -37.91
N ARG A 513 13.36 -7.33 -38.32
CA ARG A 513 13.04 -6.41 -39.41
C ARG A 513 14.32 -6.03 -40.16
N PRO A 514 14.37 -6.11 -41.51
CA PRO A 514 15.51 -5.62 -42.26
C PRO A 514 15.71 -4.15 -41.89
N ALA A 515 16.95 -3.78 -41.52
CA ALA A 515 17.30 -2.39 -41.30
C ALA A 515 16.88 -1.60 -42.54
N PRO A 516 16.10 -0.51 -42.41
CA PRO A 516 15.68 0.26 -43.57
C PRO A 516 16.94 0.68 -44.33
N ILE A 517 17.03 0.24 -45.58
CA ILE A 517 18.08 0.66 -46.50
C ILE A 517 17.89 2.16 -46.64
N LEU A 518 18.72 2.94 -45.95
CA LEU A 518 18.76 4.39 -46.09
C LEU A 518 19.14 4.68 -47.54
N GLN A 519 18.15 4.88 -48.42
CA GLN A 519 18.33 5.24 -49.83
C GLN A 519 18.96 6.64 -50.01
N ASN A 520 19.38 7.30 -48.93
CA ASN A 520 20.16 8.52 -49.00
C ASN A 520 21.30 8.48 -47.96
N PRO A 521 22.55 8.21 -48.37
CA PRO A 521 23.72 8.28 -47.48
C PRO A 521 24.14 9.72 -47.11
N ASN A 522 23.29 10.72 -47.37
CA ASN A 522 23.69 12.14 -47.32
C ASN A 522 23.48 12.85 -45.98
N PHE A 523 23.00 12.19 -44.92
CA PHE A 523 22.75 12.86 -43.63
C PHE A 523 23.78 12.58 -42.53
N LEU A 524 24.82 11.79 -42.80
CA LEU A 524 25.76 11.37 -41.75
C LEU A 524 27.18 11.97 -41.82
N ASN A 525 27.42 13.06 -42.56
CA ASN A 525 28.76 13.66 -42.60
C ASN A 525 28.86 15.19 -42.85
N LYS A 526 28.00 16.01 -42.26
CA LYS A 526 28.22 17.48 -42.24
C LYS A 526 27.81 18.15 -40.91
N THR A 527 28.58 17.89 -39.86
CA THR A 527 28.76 18.86 -38.76
C THR A 527 30.25 19.05 -38.45
N LEU A 528 31.06 19.16 -39.49
CA LEU A 528 32.31 19.93 -39.45
C LEU A 528 32.15 21.06 -40.46
N TYR A 529 32.21 22.28 -39.93
CA TYR A 529 32.08 23.60 -40.54
C TYR A 529 32.48 23.72 -42.02
N PRO A 530 31.75 24.55 -42.78
CA PRO A 530 32.38 25.57 -43.60
C PRO A 530 32.01 26.96 -43.06
N GLN A 531 33.05 27.70 -42.66
CA GLN A 531 32.98 29.13 -42.36
C GLN A 531 32.49 29.87 -43.61
N SER A 532 31.41 30.63 -43.47
CA SER A 532 31.02 31.70 -44.39
C SER A 532 30.78 32.95 -43.54
N PRO A 533 31.38 34.10 -43.88
CA PRO A 533 31.39 35.28 -43.02
C PRO A 533 30.02 35.96 -43.09
N MET A 534 29.24 35.84 -42.02
CA MET A 534 28.10 36.72 -41.79
C MET A 534 28.66 38.10 -41.40
N GLN A 535 28.36 39.10 -42.22
CA GLN A 535 28.63 40.50 -41.90
C GLN A 535 27.85 40.89 -40.64
N SER A 536 28.57 41.30 -39.60
CA SER A 536 28.00 41.88 -38.40
C SER A 536 27.49 43.28 -38.71
N ILE A 537 26.17 43.45 -38.69
CA ILE A 537 25.54 44.77 -38.65
C ILE A 537 25.75 45.31 -37.22
N ILE A 538 26.79 46.14 -37.06
CA ILE A 538 27.08 46.87 -35.83
C ILE A 538 26.17 48.11 -35.79
N PRO A 539 25.38 48.33 -34.72
CA PRO A 539 24.58 49.53 -34.57
C PRO A 539 25.44 50.81 -34.59
N PRO A 540 24.98 51.91 -35.23
CA PRO A 540 25.78 53.13 -35.45
C PRO A 540 26.34 53.82 -34.20
N LEU A 541 25.85 53.46 -33.00
CA LEU A 541 26.25 54.06 -31.72
C LEU A 541 27.52 53.45 -31.09
N LEU A 542 28.09 52.38 -31.66
CA LEU A 542 29.30 51.73 -31.12
C LEU A 542 30.58 51.99 -31.95
N GLN A 543 30.53 52.81 -33.00
CA GLN A 543 31.69 53.13 -33.84
C GLN A 543 32.56 54.30 -33.34
N GLN A 544 32.19 54.97 -32.23
CA GLN A 544 32.92 56.14 -31.72
C GLN A 544 33.79 55.89 -30.49
N LEU A 545 33.92 54.64 -30.02
CA LEU A 545 34.78 54.34 -28.88
C LEU A 545 36.16 53.85 -29.33
N ASN A 546 37.17 54.65 -28.99
CA ASN A 546 38.57 54.43 -29.29
C ASN A 546 39.08 53.11 -28.66
N PRO A 547 39.66 52.17 -29.44
CA PRO A 547 40.11 50.86 -28.95
C PRO A 547 41.24 50.90 -27.91
N ALA A 548 41.84 52.07 -27.65
CA ALA A 548 42.85 52.24 -26.60
C ALA A 548 42.32 52.05 -25.16
N PHE A 549 41.01 52.11 -24.93
CA PHE A 549 40.45 51.98 -23.57
C PHE A 549 40.21 50.53 -23.10
N LEU A 550 40.24 49.54 -24.00
CA LEU A 550 39.90 48.15 -23.67
C LEU A 550 41.11 47.24 -23.39
N LEU A 551 42.34 47.69 -23.66
CA LEU A 551 43.57 46.93 -23.40
C LEU A 551 44.26 47.25 -22.05
N GLY A 552 43.69 48.15 -21.24
CA GLY A 552 44.28 48.60 -19.97
C GLY A 552 43.87 47.84 -18.70
N ARG A 553 42.98 46.82 -18.78
CA ARG A 553 42.40 46.18 -17.58
C ARG A 553 42.62 44.66 -17.43
N LEU A 554 43.60 44.09 -18.13
CA LEU A 554 43.90 42.64 -18.06
C LEU A 554 45.22 42.29 -17.35
N LYS A 555 45.76 43.15 -16.46
CA LYS A 555 46.96 42.85 -15.67
C LYS A 555 46.76 42.93 -14.15
N LYS A 556 45.65 42.41 -13.60
CA LYS A 556 45.45 42.45 -12.14
C LYS A 556 44.82 41.22 -11.47
N TYR A 557 44.86 40.05 -12.11
CA TYR A 557 44.35 38.81 -11.50
C TYR A 557 45.22 37.57 -11.76
N ASP A 558 46.55 37.71 -11.68
CA ASP A 558 47.48 36.57 -11.66
C ASP A 558 48.35 36.52 -10.39
N SER A 559 47.88 37.10 -9.28
CA SER A 559 48.49 36.85 -7.96
C SER A 559 47.48 37.10 -6.84
N LEU A 560 46.63 36.09 -6.57
CA LEU A 560 46.00 35.83 -5.27
C LEU A 560 45.61 34.35 -5.20
#